data_AF-A0A0L6W6S6-F1
#
_entry.id   AF-A0A0L6W6S6-F1
#
_cell.length_a   1.000
_cell.length_b   1.000
_cell.length_c   1.000
_cell.angle_alpha   90.00
_cell.angle_beta   90.00
_cell.angle_gamma   90.00
#
_symmetry.space_group_name_H-M   'P 1'
#
loop_
_entity.id
_entity.type
_entity.pdbx_description
1 polymer ?
#
loop_
_entity_poly.entity_id
_entity_poly.type
_entity_poly.pdbx_seq_one_letter_code
_entity_poly.pdbx_strand_id
1 'polypeptide(L)'
;MDINSPATCAILARRALELAVKWVYSADSCLKVPYQDNLSSLVHDRTFLDILEPKLFPLIKYVIKLGNMAAHTGNKITREEAVL
;
A
#
# COMPACT_ATOMS: atom_id res chain seq x y z
N MET A 1 2.74 -21.37 5.68
CA MET A 1 2.92 -19.94 5.37
C MET A 1 2.92 -19.21 6.69
N ASP A 2 4.10 -18.95 7.26
CA ASP A 2 4.21 -18.29 8.57
C ASP A 2 3.81 -16.83 8.47
N ILE A 3 2.73 -16.45 9.15
CA ILE A 3 2.30 -15.06 9.32
C ILE A 3 3.28 -14.24 10.18
N ASN A 4 4.29 -14.89 10.77
CA ASN A 4 5.31 -14.28 11.62
C ASN A 4 6.55 -13.76 10.88
N SER A 5 6.59 -13.85 9.54
CA SER A 5 7.64 -13.18 8.78
C SER A 5 7.28 -11.69 8.60
N PRO A 6 8.12 -10.74 9.04
CA PRO A 6 7.88 -9.30 8.86
C PRO A 6 7.60 -8.93 7.39
N ALA A 7 8.20 -9.66 6.45
CA ALA A 7 7.98 -9.50 5.02
C ALA A 7 6.54 -9.86 4.61
N THR A 8 5.98 -10.96 5.13
CA THR A 8 4.62 -11.39 4.83
C THR A 8 3.59 -10.41 5.40
N CYS A 9 3.82 -9.88 6.61
CA CYS A 9 2.98 -8.82 7.18
C CYS A 9 2.96 -7.56 6.31
N ALA A 10 4.13 -7.09 5.85
CA ALA A 10 4.23 -5.91 4.99
C ALA A 10 3.52 -6.10 3.62
N ILE A 11 3.64 -7.29 3.03
CA ILE A 11 2.93 -7.63 1.79
C ILE A 11 1.42 -7.64 1.98
N LEU A 12 0.93 -8.26 3.07
CA LEU A 12 -0.49 -8.31 3.38
C LEU A 12 -1.06 -6.92 3.70
N ALA A 13 -0.32 -6.08 4.42
CA ALA A 13 -0.70 -4.69 4.68
C ALA A 13 -0.85 -3.88 3.38
N ARG A 14 0.07 -4.05 2.42
CA ARG A 14 -0.04 -3.42 1.08
C ARG A 14 -1.29 -3.91 0.34
N ARG A 15 -1.59 -5.21 0.37
CA ARG A 15 -2.79 -5.78 -0.28
C ARG A 15 -4.07 -5.28 0.37
N ALA A 16 -4.11 -5.21 1.69
CA ALA A 16 -5.24 -4.67 2.44
C ALA A 16 -5.47 -3.20 2.11
N LEU A 17 -4.40 -2.40 2.02
CA LEU A 17 -4.48 -1.01 1.58
C LEU A 17 -5.03 -0.88 0.16
N GLU A 18 -4.56 -1.71 -0.77
CA GLU A 18 -5.07 -1.71 -2.15
C GLU A 18 -6.57 -2.01 -2.21
N LEU A 19 -7.01 -3.01 -1.44
CA LEU A 19 -8.43 -3.36 -1.37
C LEU A 19 -9.25 -2.24 -0.72
N ALA A 20 -8.74 -1.60 0.33
CA ALA A 20 -9.40 -0.47 0.99
C ALA A 20 -9.56 0.71 0.04
N VAL A 21 -8.52 1.07 -0.72
CA VAL A 21 -8.60 2.14 -1.73
C VAL A 21 -9.63 1.79 -2.79
N LYS A 22 -9.60 0.57 -3.35
CA LYS A 22 -10.60 0.11 -4.33
C LYS A 22 -12.03 0.12 -3.76
N TRP A 23 -12.20 -0.26 -2.50
CA TRP A 23 -13.49 -0.19 -1.82
C TRP A 23 -13.98 1.25 -1.69
N VAL A 24 -13.11 2.20 -1.31
CA VAL A 24 -13.49 3.62 -1.24
C VAL A 24 -13.95 4.14 -2.60
N TYR A 25 -13.22 3.83 -3.68
CA TYR A 25 -13.64 4.16 -5.05
C TYR A 25 -14.94 3.46 -5.50
N SER A 26 -15.25 2.30 -4.94
CA SER A 26 -16.50 1.58 -5.23
C SER A 26 -17.67 2.05 -4.36
N ALA A 27 -17.40 2.53 -3.15
CA ALA A 27 -18.39 2.99 -2.19
C ALA A 27 -18.83 4.42 -2.48
N ASP A 28 -17.90 5.25 -2.95
CA ASP A 28 -18.18 6.64 -3.33
C ASP A 28 -18.30 6.76 -4.85
N SER A 29 -19.53 6.91 -5.33
CA SER A 29 -19.84 7.14 -6.75
C SER A 29 -19.37 8.50 -7.28
N CYS A 30 -18.95 9.44 -6.41
CA CYS A 30 -18.33 10.70 -6.82
C CYS A 30 -16.84 10.53 -7.16
N LEU A 31 -16.19 9.48 -6.67
CA LEU A 31 -14.79 9.16 -7.00
C LEU A 31 -14.72 8.48 -8.38
N LYS A 32 -14.13 9.17 -9.34
CA LYS A 32 -13.97 8.64 -10.69
C LYS A 32 -12.64 7.89 -10.78
N VAL A 33 -12.70 6.59 -11.02
CA VAL A 33 -11.50 5.77 -11.21
C VAL A 33 -10.72 6.35 -12.42
N PRO A 34 -9.42 6.70 -12.24
CA PRO A 34 -8.58 7.18 -13.32
C PRO A 34 -8.35 6.08 -14.37
N TYR A 35 -7.80 6.45 -15.53
CA TYR A 35 -7.61 5.52 -16.67
C TYR A 35 -6.80 4.25 -16.31
N GLN A 36 -5.91 4.33 -15.31
CA GLN A 36 -5.20 3.19 -14.75
C GLN A 36 -5.70 2.90 -13.33
N ASP A 37 -6.11 1.66 -13.08
CA ASP A 37 -6.64 1.16 -11.80
C ASP A 37 -5.54 0.65 -10.84
N ASN A 38 -4.28 0.98 -11.12
CA ASN A 38 -3.17 0.58 -10.26
C ASN A 38 -3.15 1.43 -8.98
N LEU A 39 -2.68 0.84 -7.88
CA LEU A 39 -2.65 1.50 -6.56
C LEU A 39 -1.98 2.87 -6.61
N SER A 40 -0.87 3.01 -7.34
CA SER A 40 -0.14 4.27 -7.47
C SER A 40 -0.98 5.37 -8.12
N SER A 41 -1.75 5.05 -9.16
CA SER A 41 -2.66 5.96 -9.86
C SER A 41 -3.82 6.38 -8.96
N LEU A 42 -4.40 5.42 -8.20
CA LEU A 42 -5.48 5.70 -7.26
C LEU A 42 -5.02 6.60 -6.10
N VAL A 43 -3.86 6.33 -5.49
CA VAL A 43 -3.39 7.11 -4.34
C VAL A 43 -2.88 8.50 -4.71
N HIS A 44 -2.53 8.76 -5.96
CA HIS A 44 -2.10 10.09 -6.44
C HIS A 44 -3.24 10.87 -7.09
N ASP A 45 -4.44 10.29 -7.18
CA ASP A 45 -5.59 10.98 -7.71
C ASP A 45 -6.00 12.14 -6.78
N ARG A 46 -6.33 13.28 -7.38
CA ARG A 46 -6.62 14.50 -6.62
C ARG A 46 -7.90 14.39 -5.80
N THR A 47 -8.93 13.73 -6.34
CA THR A 47 -10.20 13.55 -5.62
C THR A 47 -10.04 12.63 -4.42
N PHE A 48 -9.19 11.61 -4.55
CA PHE A 48 -8.83 10.76 -3.43
C PHE A 48 -8.03 11.51 -2.36
N LEU A 49 -7.06 12.33 -2.76
CA LEU A 49 -6.27 13.15 -1.84
C LEU A 49 -7.09 14.21 -1.10
N ASP A 50 -8.13 14.76 -1.73
CA ASP A 50 -9.02 15.76 -1.11
C ASP A 50 -9.88 15.17 0.02
N ILE A 51 -10.23 13.87 -0.07
CA ILE A 51 -10.99 13.16 0.98
C ILE A 51 -10.05 12.69 2.11
N LEU A 52 -8.76 12.53 1.80
CA LEU A 52 -7.79 11.95 2.70
C LEU A 52 -7.18 12.99 3.64
N GLU A 53 -6.94 12.62 4.90
CA GLU A 53 -6.23 13.51 5.81
C GLU A 53 -4.78 13.74 5.32
N PRO A 54 -4.26 14.98 5.29
CA PRO A 54 -2.92 15.28 4.78
C PRO A 54 -1.79 14.47 5.43
N LYS A 55 -1.97 14.03 6.68
CA LYS A 55 -1.00 13.22 7.43
C LYS A 55 -1.03 11.74 7.06
N LEU A 56 -2.12 11.24 6.48
CA LEU A 56 -2.26 9.83 6.09
C LEU A 56 -1.57 9.53 4.75
N PHE A 57 -1.48 10.51 3.84
CA PHE A 57 -0.78 10.32 2.57
C PHE A 57 0.68 9.82 2.69
N PRO A 58 1.55 10.42 3.54
CA PRO A 58 2.90 9.88 3.74
C PRO A 58 2.92 8.48 4.38
N LEU A 59 1.93 8.15 5.23
CA LEU A 59 1.79 6.82 5.83
C LEU A 59 1.41 5.76 4.79
N ILE A 60 0.45 6.07 3.90
CA ILE A 60 0.07 5.24 2.76
C ILE A 60 1.30 4.97 1.87
N LYS A 61 2.06 6.03 1.54
CA LYS A 61 3.31 5.88 0.78
C LYS A 61 4.33 4.98 1.48
N TYR A 62 4.45 5.09 2.79
CA TYR A 62 5.34 4.24 3.58
C TYR A 62 4.96 2.76 3.50
N VAL A 63 3.67 2.42 3.68
CA VAL A 63 3.16 1.05 3.57
C VAL A 63 3.37 0.48 2.16
N ILE A 64 3.11 1.28 1.12
CA ILE A 64 3.35 0.87 -0.28
C ILE A 64 4.84 0.59 -0.51
N LYS A 65 5.72 1.48 -0.05
CA LYS A 65 7.18 1.32 -0.19
C LYS A 65 7.66 0.07 0.54
N LEU A 66 7.26 -0.13 1.79
CA LEU A 66 7.60 -1.33 2.56
C LEU A 66 7.09 -2.61 1.90
N GLY A 67 5.84 -2.64 1.45
CA GLY A 67 5.25 -3.79 0.78
C GLY A 67 5.91 -4.10 -0.56
N ASN A 68 6.35 -3.08 -1.31
CA ASN A 68 7.13 -3.25 -2.53
C ASN A 68 8.52 -3.84 -2.23
N MET A 69 9.22 -3.32 -1.22
CA MET A 69 10.51 -3.88 -0.79
C MET A 69 10.34 -5.34 -0.36
N ALA A 70 9.36 -5.65 0.49
CA ALA A 70 9.11 -7.02 0.92
C ALA A 70 8.73 -7.98 -0.22
N ALA A 71 8.01 -7.51 -1.24
CA ALA A 71 7.64 -8.31 -2.41
C ALA A 71 8.82 -8.58 -3.37
N HIS A 72 9.72 -7.60 -3.54
CA HIS A 72 10.93 -7.76 -4.34
C HIS A 72 12.04 -8.54 -3.60
N THR A 73 12.07 -8.50 -2.26
CA THR A 73 12.97 -9.31 -1.42
C THR A 73 12.44 -10.75 -1.24
N GLY A 74 11.95 -11.34 -2.32
CA GLY A 74 11.46 -12.72 -2.34
C GLY A 74 12.54 -13.79 -2.20
N ASN A 75 13.80 -13.48 -1.86
CA ASN A 75 14.80 -14.55 -1.67
C ASN A 75 16.11 -14.28 -0.88
N LYS A 76 16.30 -13.19 -0.14
CA LYS A 76 17.46 -13.06 0.80
C LYS A 76 17.29 -11.85 1.72
N ILE A 77 16.53 -12.02 2.81
CA ILE A 77 16.79 -11.21 4.02
C ILE A 77 17.68 -12.11 4.87
N THR A 78 19.00 -11.94 4.77
CA THR A 78 19.88 -12.50 5.79
C THR A 78 19.75 -11.69 7.07
N ARG A 79 19.92 -12.36 8.20
CA ARG A 79 19.62 -11.88 9.56
C ARG A 79 20.42 -10.63 9.97
N GLU A 80 21.39 -10.21 9.17
CA GLU A 80 22.33 -9.14 9.48
C GLU A 80 21.74 -7.73 9.34
N GLU A 81 20.70 -7.49 8.53
CA GLU A 81 20.07 -6.16 8.43
C GLU A 81 19.04 -5.86 9.54
N ALA A 82 18.77 -6.82 10.44
CA ALA A 82 17.84 -6.65 11.55
C ALA A 82 18.49 -6.05 12.82
N VAL A 83 19.80 -5.76 12.81
CA VAL A 83 20.49 -5.06 13.90
C VAL A 83 21.54 -4.09 13.32
N LEU A 84 21.18 -2.82 13.21
CA LEU A 84 22.09 -1.68 13.32
C LEU A 84 21.34 -0.40 13.66
#